data_AF-A0ABD5DIX4-F1
#
_entry.id   AF-A0ABD5DIX4-F1
#
_cell.length_a   1.000
_cell.length_b   1.000
_cell.length_c   1.000
_cell.angle_alpha   90.00
_cell.angle_beta   90.00
_cell.angle_gamma   90.00
#
_symmetry.space_group_name_H-M   'P 1'
#
loop_
_entity.id
_entity.type
_entity.pdbx_description
1 polymer ?
#
loop_
_entity_poly.entity_id
_entity_poly.type
_entity_poly.pdbx_seq_one_letter_code
_entity_poly.pdbx_strand_id
1 'polypeptide(L)'
;LNEHDAFMAGPQMHAIRGMVQVQANQLNLSHNKKQFYADLNWLNSFEADVHLEHFGLSDEPSCWMLLGYACGYSSFATGMTIIY
;
A
#
# COMPACT_ATOMS: atom_id res chain seq x y z
N LEU A 1 1.68 -19.48 -8.42
CA LEU A 1 0.96 -18.23 -8.10
C LEU A 1 1.03 -17.35 -9.32
N ASN A 2 -0.08 -16.72 -9.73
CA ASN A 2 -0.02 -15.70 -10.77
C ASN A 2 0.63 -14.42 -10.17
N GLU A 3 1.09 -13.50 -11.03
CA GLU A 3 1.80 -12.27 -10.58
C GLU A 3 0.96 -11.43 -9.61
N HIS A 4 -0.36 -11.37 -9.86
CA HIS A 4 -1.31 -10.64 -9.03
C HIS A 4 -1.38 -11.20 -7.60
N ASP A 5 -1.58 -12.52 -7.46
CA ASP A 5 -1.67 -13.19 -6.16
C ASP A 5 -0.37 -13.05 -5.37
N ALA A 6 0.78 -13.12 -6.05
CA ALA A 6 2.08 -12.94 -5.42
C ALA A 6 2.26 -11.50 -4.91
N PHE A 7 1.85 -10.49 -5.68
CA PHE A 7 1.90 -9.09 -5.28
C PHE A 7 0.93 -8.77 -4.12
N MET A 8 -0.23 -9.43 -4.08
CA MET A 8 -1.21 -9.22 -3.01
C MET A 8 -0.72 -9.70 -1.63
N ALA A 9 0.39 -10.43 -1.55
CA ALA A 9 1.01 -10.80 -0.28
C ALA A 9 1.43 -9.57 0.55
N GLY A 10 1.89 -8.48 -0.08
CA GLY A 10 2.25 -7.24 0.63
C GLY A 10 1.05 -6.59 1.31
N PRO A 11 -0.02 -6.26 0.56
CA PRO A 11 -1.30 -5.81 1.12
C PRO A 11 -1.88 -6.73 2.19
N GLN A 12 -1.78 -8.06 2.02
CA GLN A 12 -2.20 -9.03 3.03
C GLN A 12 -1.35 -8.93 4.31
N MET A 13 -0.03 -8.76 4.19
CA MET A 13 0.86 -8.58 5.33
C MET A 13 0.60 -7.27 6.08
N HIS A 14 0.18 -6.20 5.39
CA HIS A 14 -0.32 -4.98 6.03
C HIS A 14 -1.49 -5.28 6.98
N ALA A 15 -2.46 -6.08 6.53
CA ALA A 15 -3.62 -6.46 7.35
C ALA A 15 -3.23 -7.41 8.49
N ILE A 16 -2.41 -8.44 8.23
CA ILE A 16 -1.95 -9.41 9.23
C ILE A 16 -1.19 -8.72 10.37
N ARG A 17 -0.42 -7.67 10.06
CA ARG A 17 0.32 -6.88 11.07
C ARG A 17 -0.57 -5.88 11.82
N GLY A 18 -1.88 -5.85 11.55
CA GLY A 18 -2.82 -4.94 12.18
C GLY A 18 -2.60 -3.47 11.79
N MET A 19 -2.01 -3.23 10.61
CA MET A 19 -1.65 -1.88 10.17
C MET A 19 -2.80 -1.21 9.42
N VAL A 20 -3.28 -1.86 8.37
CA VAL A 20 -4.36 -1.33 7.52
C VAL A 20 -5.00 -2.45 6.72
N GLN A 21 -6.31 -2.36 6.50
CA GLN A 21 -7.00 -3.24 5.56
C GLN A 21 -6.95 -2.62 4.16
N VAL A 22 -6.43 -3.37 3.19
CA VAL A 22 -6.29 -2.92 1.81
C VAL A 22 -7.40 -3.50 0.95
N GLN A 23 -8.08 -2.65 0.17
CA GLN A 23 -9.02 -3.06 -0.87
C GLN A 23 -8.55 -2.51 -2.23
N ALA A 24 -8.29 -3.40 -3.19
CA ALA A 24 -7.86 -2.98 -4.51
C ALA A 24 -9.06 -2.53 -5.35
N ASN A 25 -9.03 -1.28 -5.80
CA ASN A 25 -9.95 -0.78 -6.83
C ASN A 25 -9.47 -1.24 -8.21
N GLN A 26 -8.15 -1.11 -8.44
CA GLN A 26 -7.50 -1.53 -9.66
C GLN A 26 -6.06 -1.97 -9.38
N LEU A 27 -5.62 -3.05 -10.02
CA LEU A 27 -4.24 -3.51 -10.00
C LEU A 27 -3.84 -4.03 -11.38
N ASN A 28 -2.96 -3.29 -12.04
CA ASN A 28 -2.40 -3.64 -13.34
C ASN A 28 -0.89 -3.88 -13.16
N LEU A 29 -0.47 -5.12 -13.26
CA LEU A 29 0.92 -5.54 -13.12
C LEU A 29 1.33 -6.37 -14.33
N SER A 30 2.46 -6.03 -14.94
CA SER A 30 3.13 -6.88 -15.92
C SER A 30 4.64 -6.71 -15.80
N HIS A 31 5.32 -7.72 -15.27
CA HIS A 31 6.76 -7.69 -15.10
C HIS A 31 7.48 -7.61 -16.45
N ASN A 32 7.04 -8.42 -17.43
CA ASN A 32 7.62 -8.46 -18.77
C ASN A 32 7.54 -7.12 -19.51
N LYS A 33 6.46 -6.36 -19.31
CA LYS A 33 6.24 -5.06 -19.96
C LYS A 33 6.75 -3.88 -19.13
N LYS A 34 7.27 -4.11 -17.92
CA LYS A 34 7.62 -3.06 -16.95
C LYS A 34 6.46 -2.09 -16.72
N GLN A 35 5.25 -2.62 -16.56
CA GLN A 35 4.04 -1.84 -16.34
C GLN A 35 3.51 -2.11 -14.94
N PHE A 36 3.24 -1.03 -14.23
CA PHE A 36 2.67 -1.05 -12.89
C PHE A 36 1.69 0.10 -12.73
N TYR A 37 0.49 -0.20 -12.27
CA TYR A 37 -0.49 0.78 -11.79
C TYR A 37 -1.34 0.13 -10.70
N ALA A 38 -1.55 0.83 -9.61
CA ALA A 38 -2.36 0.35 -8.50
C ALA A 38 -3.17 1.51 -7.91
N ASP A 39 -4.47 1.28 -7.75
CA ASP A 39 -5.41 2.13 -7.04
C ASP A 39 -6.02 1.30 -5.90
N LEU A 40 -5.74 1.71 -4.67
CA LEU A 40 -5.97 0.95 -3.46
C LEU A 40 -6.64 1.83 -2.41
N ASN A 41 -7.73 1.35 -1.81
CA ASN A 41 -8.31 1.94 -0.62
C ASN A 41 -7.62 1.37 0.63
N TRP A 42 -7.33 2.26 1.57
CA TRP A 42 -6.89 1.93 2.92
C TRP A 42 -8.01 2.19 3.91
N LEU A 43 -8.48 1.11 4.52
CA LEU A 43 -9.53 1.11 5.52
C LEU A 43 -8.92 0.83 6.89
N ASN A 44 -9.39 1.54 7.91
CA ASN A 44 -8.98 1.31 9.30
C ASN A 44 -7.46 1.44 9.49
N SER A 45 -6.88 2.51 8.96
CA SER A 45 -5.45 2.81 9.11
C SER A 45 -5.12 3.18 10.55
N PHE A 46 -4.26 2.39 11.20
CA PHE A 46 -3.80 2.69 12.56
C PHE A 46 -3.08 4.06 12.63
N GLU A 47 -2.37 4.42 11.56
CA GLU A 47 -1.57 5.65 11.51
C GLU A 47 -2.48 6.88 11.39
N ALA A 48 -3.60 6.75 10.67
CA ALA A 48 -4.61 7.80 10.62
C ALA A 48 -5.26 8.01 11.99
N ASP A 49 -5.62 6.93 12.69
CA ASP A 49 -6.23 7.01 14.04
C ASP A 49 -5.27 7.65 15.05
N VAL A 50 -4.01 7.19 15.08
CA VAL A 50 -2.97 7.76 15.97
C VAL A 50 -2.70 9.22 15.64
N HIS A 51 -2.63 9.58 14.35
CA HIS A 51 -2.44 10.98 13.95
C HIS A 51 -3.60 11.86 14.40
N LEU A 52 -4.84 11.41 14.20
CA LEU A 52 -6.03 12.14 14.64
C LEU A 52 -6.06 12.34 16.16
N GLU A 53 -5.67 11.32 16.94
CA GLU A 53 -5.61 11.39 18.40
C GLU A 53 -4.59 12.44 18.89
N HIS A 54 -3.42 12.55 18.24
CA HIS A 54 -2.32 13.37 18.72
C HIS A 54 -2.26 14.77 18.10
N PHE A 55 -2.69 14.92 16.85
CA PHE A 55 -2.57 16.15 16.06
C PHE A 55 -3.91 16.71 15.58
N GLY A 56 -4.99 15.95 15.69
CA GLY A 56 -6.30 16.33 15.15
C GLY A 56 -6.39 16.14 13.64
N LEU A 57 -7.30 16.87 13.01
CA LEU A 57 -7.46 16.85 11.55
C LEU A 57 -6.26 17.51 10.89
N SER A 58 -5.73 16.84 9.87
CA SER A 58 -4.64 17.33 9.04
C SER A 58 -5.16 17.83 7.69
N ASP A 59 -4.53 18.89 7.16
CA ASP A 59 -4.77 19.38 5.80
C ASP A 59 -4.07 18.53 4.73
N GLU A 60 -3.20 17.59 5.16
CA GLU A 60 -2.40 16.69 4.32
C GLU A 60 -2.56 15.22 4.73
N PRO A 61 -2.26 14.24 3.84
CA PRO A 61 -2.25 12.83 4.20
C PRO A 61 -1.26 12.50 5.33
N SER A 62 -1.69 11.68 6.29
CA SER A 62 -0.93 11.36 7.51
C SER A 62 -0.33 9.95 7.56
N CYS A 63 -0.63 9.08 6.59
CA CYS A 63 -0.24 7.67 6.58
C CYS A 63 1.19 7.45 6.01
N TRP A 64 2.18 8.07 6.63
CA TRP A 64 3.56 8.14 6.13
C TRP A 64 4.27 6.78 6.13
N MET A 65 4.21 6.05 7.23
CA MET A 65 4.85 4.74 7.36
C MET A 65 4.20 3.74 6.39
N LEU A 66 2.86 3.77 6.28
CA LEU A 66 2.14 2.91 5.36
C LEU A 66 2.51 3.19 3.90
N LEU A 67 2.64 4.47 3.51
CA LEU A 67 3.05 4.87 2.16
C LEU A 67 4.48 4.44 1.87
N GLY A 68 5.39 4.62 2.83
CA GLY A 68 6.76 4.13 2.73
C GLY A 68 6.84 2.61 2.54
N TYR A 69 6.03 1.85 3.27
CA TYR A 69 5.93 0.40 3.09
C TYR A 69 5.42 0.04 1.69
N ALA A 70 4.36 0.69 1.22
CA ALA A 70 3.78 0.43 -0.11
C ALA A 70 4.80 0.66 -1.23
N CYS A 71 5.53 1.79 -1.19
CA CYS A 71 6.61 2.09 -2.12
C CYS A 71 7.73 1.03 -2.06
N GLY A 72 8.20 0.70 -0.84
CA GLY A 72 9.30 -0.26 -0.64
C GLY A 72 8.95 -1.68 -1.11
N TYR A 73 7.80 -2.20 -0.67
CA TYR A 73 7.32 -3.52 -1.07
C TYR A 73 7.12 -3.60 -2.58
N SER A 74 6.40 -2.64 -3.16
CA SER A 74 6.08 -2.66 -4.59
C SER A 74 7.31 -2.51 -5.45
N SER A 75 8.29 -1.70 -5.01
CA SER A 75 9.54 -1.56 -5.73
C SER A 75 10.35 -2.86 -5.73
N PHE A 76 10.44 -3.53 -4.59
CA PHE A 76 11.09 -4.82 -4.49
C PHE A 76 10.39 -5.89 -5.33
N ALA A 77 9.06 -6.00 -5.21
CA ALA A 77 8.27 -7.02 -5.90
C ALA A 77 8.30 -6.86 -7.43
N THR A 78 8.35 -5.62 -7.92
CA THR A 78 8.35 -5.33 -9.37
C THR A 78 9.75 -5.23 -9.97
N GLY A 79 10.78 -4.99 -9.16
CA GLY A 79 12.14 -4.69 -9.62
C GLY A 79 12.29 -3.30 -10.25
N MET A 80 11.33 -2.40 -10.00
CA MET A 80 11.30 -1.03 -10.51
C MET A 80 11.10 -0.06 -9.35
N THR A 81 11.50 1.21 -9.49
CA THR A 81 11.15 2.21 -8.48
C THR A 81 9.66 2.56 -8.62
N ILE A 82 8.84 2.12 -7.67
CA ILE A 82 7.41 2.40 -7.60
C ILE A 82 7.17 3.46 -6.52
N ILE A 83 6.42 4.49 -6.90
CA ILE A 83 5.98 5.58 -6.03
C ILE A 83 4.46 5.65 -6.11
N TYR A 84 3.84 5.98 -4.97
CA TYR A 84 2.41 6.19 -4.80
C TYR A 84 2.11 7.64 -4.47
#